data_AF-A0A438FC42-F1
#
_entry.id   AF-A0A438FC42-F1
#
_cell.length_a   1.000
_cell.length_b   1.000
_cell.length_c   1.000
_cell.angle_alpha   90.00
_cell.angle_beta   90.00
_cell.angle_gamma   90.00
#
_symmetry.space_group_name_H-M   'P 1'
#
loop_
_entity.id
_entity.type
_entity.pdbx_description
1 polymer ?
#
loop_
_entity_poly.entity_id
_entity_poly.type
_entity_poly.pdbx_seq_one_letter_code
_entity_poly.pdbx_strand_id
1 'polypeptide(L)'
;MWFKVEGFKDLIRSWWWGIEVSGSAGFRLSAKLKELKQKLKVWNREEFGNLESNKEAAIQQVEYWDRVEDERSLTMEELACKKEAKEDYAKWVDLEETQWRQVSRELWLKAGDRNTGYFHRMASAHRRVNHKDRIKINGLRLTEEREIREGVANAFQ
;
A
#
# COMPACT_ATOMS: atom_id res chain seq x y z
N MET A 1 0.91 -7.67 -5.24
CA MET A 1 0.25 -6.62 -6.04
C MET A 1 1.19 -6.12 -7.13
N TRP A 2 2.22 -5.34 -6.80
CA TRP A 2 3.10 -4.72 -7.81
C TRP A 2 3.81 -5.72 -8.75
N PHE A 3 4.34 -6.81 -8.21
CA PHE A 3 5.02 -7.84 -9.01
C PHE A 3 4.11 -8.63 -9.96
N LYS A 4 2.78 -8.48 -9.86
CA LYS A 4 1.83 -9.06 -10.81
C LYS A 4 1.57 -8.14 -12.00
N VAL A 5 1.95 -6.86 -11.91
CA VAL A 5 1.84 -5.91 -13.02
C VAL A 5 2.97 -6.19 -14.00
N GLU A 6 2.60 -6.40 -15.26
CA GLU A 6 3.55 -6.63 -16.34
C GLU A 6 4.47 -5.41 -16.49
N GLY A 7 5.76 -5.66 -16.71
CA GLY A 7 6.77 -4.59 -16.82
C GLY A 7 7.21 -3.93 -15.50
N PHE A 8 6.61 -4.26 -14.34
CA PHE A 8 6.98 -3.64 -13.06
C PHE A 8 8.48 -3.78 -12.72
N LYS A 9 9.07 -4.95 -12.99
CA LYS A 9 10.50 -5.21 -12.73
C LYS A 9 11.41 -4.35 -13.61
N ASP A 10 11.03 -4.16 -14.86
CA ASP A 10 11.80 -3.35 -15.82
C ASP A 10 11.67 -1.85 -15.50
N LEU A 11 10.49 -1.42 -15.05
CA LEU A 11 10.25 -0.08 -14.54
C LEU A 11 11.17 0.25 -13.35
N ILE A 12 11.22 -0.63 -12.35
CA ILE A 12 12.12 -0.49 -11.19
C ILE A 12 13.59 -0.43 -11.63
N ARG A 13 13.99 -1.29 -12.57
CA ARG A 13 15.36 -1.32 -13.09
C ARG A 13 15.71 -0.01 -13.78
N SER A 14 14.82 0.50 -14.63
CA SER A 14 14.98 1.78 -15.32
C SER A 14 15.15 2.93 -14.31
N TRP A 15 14.27 3.02 -13.31
CA TRP A 15 14.39 4.05 -12.27
C TRP A 15 15.68 3.92 -11.46
N TRP A 16 16.09 2.70 -11.12
CA TRP A 16 17.30 2.47 -10.33
C TRP A 16 18.57 2.97 -11.02
N TRP A 17 18.66 2.75 -12.33
CA TRP A 17 19.77 3.22 -13.16
C TRP A 17 19.72 4.73 -13.40
N GLY A 18 18.52 5.29 -13.58
CA GLY A 18 18.35 6.73 -13.81
C GLY A 18 18.56 7.64 -12.59
N ILE A 19 18.57 7.09 -11.37
CA ILE A 19 18.85 7.88 -10.17
C ILE A 19 20.38 8.02 -10.00
N GLU A 20 20.90 9.22 -10.18
CA GLU A 20 22.31 9.56 -9.93
C GLU A 20 22.47 10.25 -8.58
N VAL A 21 23.29 9.67 -7.70
CA VAL A 21 23.58 10.24 -6.38
C VAL A 21 25.07 10.10 -6.08
N SER A 22 25.69 11.20 -5.64
CA SER A 22 27.07 11.27 -5.19
C SER A 22 27.18 11.16 -3.66
N GLY A 23 28.35 10.77 -3.15
CA GLY A 23 28.63 10.61 -1.73
C GLY A 23 29.07 9.20 -1.33
N SER A 24 29.08 8.92 -0.03
CA SER A 24 29.50 7.62 0.50
C SER A 24 28.56 6.48 0.04
N ALA A 25 29.07 5.26 -0.01
CA ALA A 25 28.29 4.10 -0.48
C ALA A 25 26.95 3.95 0.27
N GLY A 26 26.95 4.14 1.60
CA GLY A 26 25.74 4.09 2.42
C GLY A 26 24.77 5.24 2.12
N PHE A 27 25.27 6.46 1.91
CA PHE A 27 24.43 7.60 1.55
C PHE A 27 23.77 7.42 0.19
N ARG A 28 24.54 6.97 -0.83
CA ARG A 28 24.00 6.70 -2.17
C ARG A 28 22.88 5.67 -2.14
N LEU A 29 23.06 4.58 -1.39
CA LEU A 29 22.03 3.56 -1.23
C LEU A 29 20.77 4.13 -0.59
N SER A 30 20.91 4.84 0.53
CA SER A 30 19.79 5.44 1.25
C SER A 30 19.02 6.46 0.39
N ALA A 31 19.73 7.31 -0.33
CA ALA A 31 19.15 8.31 -1.22
C ALA A 31 18.40 7.67 -2.39
N LYS A 32 19.02 6.69 -3.07
CA LYS A 32 18.36 5.92 -4.15
C LYS A 32 17.08 5.25 -3.68
N LEU A 33 17.10 4.62 -2.50
CA LEU A 33 15.92 3.97 -1.92
C LEU A 33 14.83 5.00 -1.57
N LYS A 34 15.19 6.18 -1.07
CA LYS A 34 14.26 7.26 -0.76
C LYS A 34 13.56 7.77 -2.01
N GLU A 35 14.31 7.96 -3.10
CA GLU A 35 13.76 8.43 -4.37
C GLU A 35 12.89 7.36 -5.05
N LEU A 36 13.36 6.11 -5.07
CA LEU A 36 12.59 4.98 -5.57
C LEU A 36 11.25 4.83 -4.82
N LYS A 37 11.25 5.03 -3.50
CA LYS A 37 10.03 5.05 -2.69
C LYS A 37 9.04 6.14 -3.14
N GLN A 38 9.51 7.32 -3.53
CA GLN A 38 8.61 8.39 -4.02
C GLN A 38 8.04 8.05 -5.39
N LYS A 39 8.88 7.58 -6.33
CA LYS A 39 8.41 7.13 -7.65
C LYS A 39 7.37 6.01 -7.52
N LEU A 40 7.60 5.04 -6.62
CA LEU A 40 6.64 3.99 -6.33
C LEU A 40 5.32 4.49 -5.77
N LYS A 41 5.32 5.53 -4.94
CA LYS A 41 4.08 6.13 -4.43
C LYS A 41 3.26 6.77 -5.54
N VAL A 42 3.91 7.50 -6.45
CA VAL A 42 3.25 8.14 -7.60
C VAL A 42 2.68 7.08 -8.52
N TRP A 43 3.51 6.12 -8.95
CA TRP A 43 3.10 5.03 -9.81
C TRP A 43 1.97 4.18 -9.22
N ASN A 44 2.02 3.88 -7.91
CA ASN A 44 0.93 3.15 -7.26
C ASN A 44 -0.40 3.91 -7.31
N ARG A 45 -0.37 5.25 -7.25
CA ARG A 45 -1.57 6.09 -7.39
C ARG A 45 -2.04 6.16 -8.84
N GLU A 46 -1.13 6.17 -9.81
CA GLU A 46 -1.47 6.21 -11.24
C GLU A 46 -2.06 4.88 -11.73
N GLU A 47 -1.44 3.75 -11.37
CA GLU A 47 -1.90 2.42 -11.81
C GLU A 47 -3.12 1.91 -11.06
N PHE A 48 -3.16 2.13 -9.74
CA PHE A 48 -4.21 1.55 -8.89
C PHE A 48 -5.21 2.58 -8.36
N GLY A 49 -4.99 3.87 -8.62
CA GLY A 49 -5.90 4.93 -8.19
C GLY A 49 -6.09 5.02 -6.67
N ASN A 50 -7.27 5.48 -6.26
CA ASN A 50 -7.76 5.24 -4.91
C ASN A 50 -8.48 3.89 -4.91
N LEU A 51 -7.81 2.88 -4.37
CA LEU A 51 -8.31 1.51 -4.35
C LEU A 51 -9.66 1.38 -3.62
N GLU A 52 -9.86 2.19 -2.57
CA GLU A 52 -11.13 2.26 -1.84
C GLU A 52 -12.25 2.81 -2.73
N SER A 53 -12.00 3.91 -3.44
CA SER A 53 -12.97 4.49 -4.37
C SER A 53 -13.28 3.56 -5.56
N ASN A 54 -12.29 2.86 -6.10
CA ASN A 54 -12.48 1.92 -7.20
C ASN A 54 -13.32 0.71 -6.75
N LYS A 55 -13.06 0.20 -5.55
CA LYS A 55 -13.86 -0.86 -4.93
C LYS A 55 -15.30 -0.40 -4.66
N GLU A 56 -15.48 0.83 -4.16
CA GLU A 56 -16.79 1.44 -3.89
C GLU A 56 -17.61 1.60 -5.19
N ALA A 57 -16.96 2.04 -6.28
CA ALA A 57 -17.61 2.11 -7.58
C ALA A 57 -18.00 0.72 -8.12
N ALA A 58 -17.13 -0.28 -7.94
CA ALA A 58 -17.41 -1.65 -8.38
C ALA A 58 -18.55 -2.29 -7.60
N ILE A 59 -18.65 -2.09 -6.28
CA ILE A 59 -19.77 -2.61 -5.48
C ILE A 59 -21.10 -1.92 -5.84
N GLN A 60 -21.08 -0.62 -6.16
CA GLN A 60 -22.28 0.09 -6.63
C GLN A 60 -22.82 -0.51 -7.94
N GLN A 61 -21.97 -1.00 -8.84
CA GLN A 61 -22.40 -1.71 -10.05
C GLN A 61 -23.06 -3.06 -9.71
N VAL A 62 -22.50 -3.80 -8.73
CA VAL A 62 -23.11 -5.05 -8.26
C VAL A 62 -24.47 -4.78 -7.61
N GLU A 63 -24.56 -3.78 -6.73
CA GLU A 63 -25.81 -3.39 -6.05
C GLU A 63 -26.88 -2.88 -7.02
N TYR A 64 -26.47 -2.24 -8.12
CA TYR A 64 -27.39 -1.86 -9.18
C TYR A 64 -28.03 -3.10 -9.81
N TRP A 65 -27.23 -4.09 -10.20
CA TRP A 65 -27.74 -5.33 -10.79
C TRP A 65 -28.52 -6.22 -9.80
N ASP A 66 -28.20 -6.16 -8.51
CA ASP A 66 -29.00 -6.80 -7.46
C ASP A 66 -30.39 -6.14 -7.37
N ARG A 67 -30.47 -4.81 -7.39
CA ARG A 67 -31.76 -4.09 -7.40
C ARG A 67 -32.62 -4.37 -8.63
N VAL A 68 -32.00 -4.41 -9.83
CA VAL A 68 -32.75 -4.72 -11.05
C VAL A 68 -33.30 -6.16 -11.01
N GLU A 69 -32.54 -7.11 -10.45
CA GLU A 69 -32.98 -8.50 -10.29
C GLU A 69 -34.13 -8.66 -9.29
N ASP A 70 -34.15 -7.85 -8.22
CA ASP A 70 -35.23 -7.82 -7.23
C ASP A 70 -36.55 -7.29 -7.85
N GLU A 71 -36.48 -6.35 -8.79
CA GLU A 71 -37.66 -5.77 -9.46
C GLU A 71 -38.17 -6.65 -10.62
N ARG A 72 -37.25 -7.28 -11.37
CA ARG A 72 -37.58 -8.15 -12.50
C ARG A 72 -36.50 -9.17 -12.78
N SER A 73 -36.87 -10.24 -13.48
CA SER A 73 -35.87 -11.17 -14.02
C SER A 73 -34.92 -10.46 -15.00
N LEU A 74 -33.62 -10.73 -14.85
CA LEU A 74 -32.58 -10.25 -15.75
C LEU A 74 -32.61 -11.02 -17.08
N THR A 75 -32.27 -10.34 -18.18
CA THR A 75 -31.98 -11.01 -19.45
C THR A 75 -30.64 -11.73 -19.39
N MET A 76 -30.36 -12.63 -20.33
CA MET A 76 -29.07 -13.31 -20.42
C MET A 76 -27.88 -12.35 -20.54
N GLU A 77 -28.06 -11.24 -21.26
CA GLU A 77 -27.04 -10.19 -21.43
C GLU A 77 -26.79 -9.45 -20.13
N GLU A 78 -27.85 -9.09 -19.40
CA GLU A 78 -27.75 -8.41 -18.10
C GLU A 78 -27.13 -9.32 -17.03
N LEU A 79 -27.40 -10.62 -17.10
CA LEU A 79 -26.79 -11.62 -16.23
C LEU A 79 -25.27 -11.72 -16.47
N ALA A 80 -24.84 -11.57 -17.72
CA ALA A 80 -23.42 -11.48 -18.06
C ALA A 80 -22.79 -10.19 -17.51
N CYS A 81 -23.45 -9.03 -17.66
CA CYS A 81 -22.98 -7.77 -17.08
C CYS A 81 -22.90 -7.81 -15.55
N LYS A 82 -23.88 -8.44 -14.89
CA LYS A 82 -23.86 -8.67 -13.44
C LYS A 82 -22.68 -9.55 -13.01
N LYS A 83 -22.40 -10.59 -13.78
CA LYS A 83 -21.25 -11.47 -13.53
C LYS A 83 -19.92 -10.69 -13.67
N GLU A 84 -19.78 -9.91 -14.73
CA GLU A 84 -18.60 -9.06 -14.96
C GLU A 84 -18.41 -8.05 -13.81
N ALA A 85 -19.47 -7.37 -13.38
CA ALA A 85 -19.43 -6.46 -12.23
C ALA A 85 -18.97 -7.17 -10.94
N LYS A 86 -19.42 -8.40 -10.70
CA LYS A 86 -18.98 -9.22 -9.55
C LYS A 86 -17.51 -9.63 -9.66
N GLU A 87 -17.05 -10.00 -10.86
CA GLU A 87 -15.64 -10.34 -11.11
C GLU A 87 -14.72 -9.13 -10.93
N ASP A 88 -15.13 -7.96 -11.41
CA ASP A 88 -14.40 -6.70 -11.20
C ASP A 88 -14.34 -6.31 -9.72
N TYR A 89 -15.46 -6.42 -9.00
CA TYR A 89 -15.46 -6.18 -7.55
C TYR A 89 -14.53 -7.16 -6.82
N ALA A 90 -14.57 -8.45 -7.15
CA ALA A 90 -13.71 -9.46 -6.55
C ALA A 90 -12.22 -9.14 -6.79
N LYS A 91 -11.86 -8.70 -8.01
CA LYS A 91 -10.51 -8.25 -8.35
C LYS A 91 -10.04 -7.09 -7.46
N TRP A 92 -10.89 -6.10 -7.20
CA TRP A 92 -10.54 -4.98 -6.31
C TRP A 92 -10.37 -5.42 -4.86
N VAL A 93 -11.23 -6.32 -4.36
CA VAL A 93 -11.10 -6.91 -3.02
C VAL A 93 -9.79 -7.68 -2.86
N ASP A 94 -9.42 -8.52 -3.83
CA ASP A 94 -8.17 -9.29 -3.81
C ASP A 94 -6.92 -8.40 -3.81
N LEU A 95 -6.98 -7.30 -4.57
CA LEU A 95 -5.92 -6.30 -4.63
C LEU A 95 -5.78 -5.58 -3.28
N GLU A 96 -6.89 -5.20 -2.66
CA GLU A 96 -6.94 -4.57 -1.33
C GLU A 96 -6.33 -5.49 -0.27
N GLU A 97 -6.75 -6.75 -0.23
CA GLU A 97 -6.24 -7.73 0.72
C GLU A 97 -4.73 -7.94 0.53
N THR A 98 -4.28 -8.07 -0.72
CA THR A 98 -2.85 -8.23 -1.03
C THR A 98 -2.04 -7.02 -0.56
N GLN A 99 -2.55 -5.80 -0.75
CA GLN A 99 -1.91 -4.58 -0.27
C GLN A 99 -1.80 -4.59 1.26
N TRP A 100 -2.90 -4.87 1.96
CA TRP A 100 -2.92 -4.90 3.42
C TRP A 100 -2.03 -5.98 4.02
N ARG A 101 -1.94 -7.14 3.37
CA ARG A 101 -1.03 -8.21 3.75
C ARG A 101 0.44 -7.78 3.62
N GLN A 102 0.80 -7.10 2.53
CA GLN A 102 2.15 -6.57 2.34
C GLN A 102 2.48 -5.47 3.37
N VAL A 103 1.54 -4.57 3.63
CA VAL A 103 1.74 -3.44 4.56
C VAL A 103 1.81 -3.90 6.02
N SER A 104 0.99 -4.86 6.42
CA SER A 104 1.00 -5.41 7.79
C SER A 104 2.26 -6.22 8.10
N ARG A 105 3.02 -6.67 7.07
CA ARG A 105 4.18 -7.57 7.20
C ARG A 105 3.86 -8.89 7.90
N GLU A 106 2.59 -9.29 7.89
CA GLU A 106 2.18 -10.57 8.44
C GLU A 106 2.31 -11.70 7.42
N LEU A 107 3.02 -12.75 7.84
CA LEU A 107 3.25 -13.96 7.05
C LEU A 107 2.15 -15.01 7.27
N TRP A 108 1.33 -14.90 8.33
CA TRP A 108 0.35 -15.91 8.74
C TRP A 108 -1.06 -15.34 8.87
N LEU A 109 -2.05 -15.98 8.23
CA LEU A 109 -3.46 -15.69 8.42
C LEU A 109 -3.92 -16.30 9.76
N LYS A 110 -4.11 -15.48 10.80
CA LYS A 110 -4.69 -15.94 12.07
C LYS A 110 -6.22 -15.99 12.08
N ALA A 111 -6.90 -15.35 11.14
CA ALA A 111 -8.33 -15.48 10.94
C ALA A 111 -8.60 -15.55 9.43
N GLY A 112 -9.51 -16.46 9.04
CA GLY A 112 -9.86 -16.76 7.65
C GLY A 112 -10.47 -15.59 6.88
N ASP A 113 -11.64 -15.81 6.26
CA ASP A 113 -12.12 -14.91 5.21
C ASP A 113 -12.49 -13.50 5.73
N ARG A 114 -12.02 -12.48 5.00
CA ARG A 114 -12.20 -11.02 5.20
C ARG A 114 -11.55 -10.42 6.45
N ASN A 115 -10.24 -10.21 6.39
CA ASN A 115 -9.45 -9.69 7.52
C ASN A 115 -8.79 -8.31 7.28
N THR A 116 -9.33 -7.47 6.39
CA THR A 116 -8.79 -6.11 6.15
C THR A 116 -8.69 -5.33 7.47
N GLY A 117 -9.73 -5.32 8.31
CA GLY A 117 -9.72 -4.62 9.59
C GLY A 117 -8.63 -5.07 10.58
N TYR A 118 -8.21 -6.33 10.53
CA TYR A 118 -7.06 -6.82 11.30
C TYR A 118 -5.75 -6.29 10.73
N PHE A 119 -5.56 -6.37 9.41
CA PHE A 119 -4.37 -5.83 8.76
C PHE A 119 -4.27 -4.31 8.92
N HIS A 120 -5.37 -3.57 8.88
CA HIS A 120 -5.43 -2.15 9.19
C HIS A 120 -4.93 -1.87 10.61
N ARG A 121 -5.42 -2.63 11.61
CA ARG A 121 -4.97 -2.51 13.01
C ARG A 121 -3.48 -2.82 13.15
N MET A 122 -2.99 -3.85 12.46
CA MET A 122 -1.59 -4.24 12.54
C MET A 122 -0.65 -3.26 11.83
N ALA A 123 -1.02 -2.81 10.63
CA ALA A 123 -0.33 -1.75 9.91
C ALA A 123 -0.26 -0.45 10.73
N SER A 124 -1.35 -0.12 11.44
CA SER A 124 -1.41 1.04 12.34
C SER A 124 -0.55 0.85 13.58
N ALA A 125 -0.53 -0.36 14.16
CA ALA A 125 0.36 -0.70 15.27
C ALA A 125 1.84 -0.62 14.87
N HIS A 126 2.21 -1.15 13.71
CA HIS A 126 3.56 -1.06 13.16
C HIS A 126 3.93 0.40 12.85
N ARG A 127 3.01 1.20 12.31
CA ARG A 127 3.21 2.65 12.13
C ARG A 127 3.52 3.32 13.47
N ARG A 128 2.73 3.05 14.51
CA ARG A 128 2.93 3.59 15.86
C ARG A 128 4.27 3.17 16.48
N VAL A 129 4.67 1.91 16.34
CA VAL A 129 5.97 1.42 16.84
C VAL A 129 7.14 2.06 16.09
N ASN A 130 7.00 2.26 14.78
CA ASN A 130 8.04 2.89 13.95
C ASN A 130 8.03 4.43 14.05
N HIS A 131 6.99 5.03 14.63
CA HIS A 131 6.92 6.45 14.90
C HIS A 131 7.75 6.79 16.13
N LYS A 132 9.03 7.11 15.91
CA LYS A 132 9.96 7.52 16.95
C LYS A 132 9.85 9.02 17.21
N ASP A 133 8.86 9.41 18.01
CA ASP A 133 8.65 10.82 18.39
C ASP A 133 9.61 11.31 19.47
N ARG A 134 10.24 10.38 20.19
CA ARG A 134 11.12 10.69 21.32
C ARG A 134 12.26 9.69 21.38
N ILE A 135 13.48 10.16 21.63
CA ILE A 135 14.64 9.31 21.91
C ILE A 135 15.31 9.76 23.19
N LYS A 136 15.88 8.81 23.95
CA LYS A 136 16.63 9.11 25.17
C LYS A 136 18.11 8.84 24.93
N ILE A 137 18.93 9.88 25.07
CA ILE A 137 20.40 9.80 24.91
C ILE A 137 21.02 10.37 26.18
N ASN A 138 21.89 9.60 26.85
CA ASN A 138 22.58 10.00 28.08
C ASN A 138 21.68 10.56 29.20
N GLY A 139 20.45 10.04 29.35
CA GLY A 139 19.50 10.52 30.36
C GLY A 139 18.54 11.61 29.88
N LEU A 140 18.90 12.36 28.83
CA LEU A 140 18.10 13.44 28.26
C LEU A 140 17.09 12.91 27.25
N ARG A 141 15.86 13.42 27.33
CA ARG A 141 14.73 13.00 26.50
C ARG A 141 14.53 14.04 25.40
N LEU A 142 14.91 13.69 24.18
CA LEU A 142 14.81 14.56 23.01
C LEU A 142 13.46 14.33 22.34
N THR A 143 12.78 15.41 21.97
CA THR A 143 11.40 15.35 21.48
C THR A 143 11.17 16.18 20.23
N GLU A 144 12.03 17.16 19.93
CA GLU A 144 12.02 17.83 18.65
C GLU A 144 12.78 17.03 17.59
N GLU A 145 12.26 16.97 16.36
CA GLU A 145 12.85 16.19 15.27
C GLU A 145 14.31 16.59 14.99
N ARG A 146 14.61 17.88 15.10
CA ARG A 146 15.98 18.41 14.92
C ARG A 146 16.93 17.89 16.00
N GLU A 147 16.52 17.98 17.27
CA GLU A 147 17.30 17.49 18.41
C GLU A 147 17.51 15.98 18.35
N ILE A 148 16.48 15.22 17.98
CA ILE A 148 16.58 13.76 17.81
C ILE A 148 17.62 13.43 16.73
N ARG A 149 17.63 14.18 15.61
CA ARG A 149 18.55 13.95 14.49
C ARG A 149 20.00 14.28 14.86
N GLU A 150 20.24 15.42 15.50
CA GLU A 150 21.56 15.84 15.98
C GLU A 150 22.07 14.92 17.09
N GLY A 151 21.22 14.59 18.07
CA GLY A 151 21.57 13.69 19.17
C GLY A 151 21.95 12.28 18.70
N VAL A 152 21.22 11.71 17.73
CA VAL A 152 21.58 10.42 17.14
C VAL A 152 22.91 10.50 16.40
N ALA A 153 23.17 11.54 15.61
CA ALA A 153 24.44 11.67 14.89
C ALA A 153 25.65 11.73 15.85
N ASN A 154 25.51 12.46 16.96
CA ASN A 154 26.58 12.64 17.94
C ASN A 154 26.80 11.41 18.85
N ALA A 155 25.81 10.53 19.00
CA ALA A 155 25.93 9.32 19.81
C ALA A 155 26.74 8.18 19.15
N PHE A 156 27.04 8.30 17.87
CA PHE A 156 27.81 7.31 17.09
C PHE A 156 29.15 7.84 16.55
N GLN A 157 29.62 8.99 17.09
CA GLN A 157 31.00 9.46 16.93
C GLN A 157 31.89 8.88 18.02
#